data_AF-A0A2J8AE92-F1
#
_entry.id   AF-A0A2J8AE92-F1
#
_cell.length_a   1.000
_cell.length_b   1.000
_cell.length_c   1.000
_cell.angle_alpha   90.00
_cell.angle_beta   90.00
_cell.angle_gamma   90.00
#
_symmetry.space_group_name_H-M   'P 1'
#
loop_
_entity.id
_entity.type
_entity.pdbx_description
1 polymer ?
#
loop_
_entity_poly.entity_id
_entity_poly.type
_entity_poly.pdbx_seq_one_letter_code
_entity_poly.pdbx_strand_id
1 'polypeptide(L)'
;YASVGAKLEVLGGTPCPRFHADHVGVRLLVTYCGPGTLFLENRHVQRRWLWGGSGGVAVAAADPAAARQAGAGDLLFLKGHSWAGNYGMGAVHRSPDVLPSYAGVAEQEAAEPSTEGAAVRCSLKDGVGGAAAGGGGGGGGGGGGGGGLRLLLTVDDVVGEACGC
;
A
#
# COMPACT_ATOMS: atom_id res chain seq x y z
N TYR A 1 14.92 12.72 20.59
CA TYR A 1 14.82 12.05 19.29
C TYR A 1 13.35 11.83 18.97
N ALA A 2 12.95 11.91 17.70
CA ALA A 2 11.59 11.56 17.29
C ALA A 2 11.46 10.03 17.22
N SER A 3 10.25 9.52 17.47
CA SER A 3 9.90 8.10 17.32
C SER A 3 9.02 7.91 16.08
N VAL A 4 9.06 6.71 15.48
CA VAL A 4 8.19 6.33 14.38
C VAL A 4 7.54 4.99 14.69
N GLY A 5 6.30 4.81 14.24
CA GLY A 5 5.55 3.56 14.38
C GLY A 5 5.62 2.79 13.07
N ALA A 6 5.98 1.51 13.13
CA ALA A 6 6.06 0.66 11.95
C ALA A 6 5.16 -0.58 12.12
N LYS A 7 4.46 -0.96 11.06
CA LYS A 7 3.60 -2.13 11.01
C LYS A 7 3.87 -2.93 9.74
N LEU A 8 4.24 -4.20 9.89
CA LEU A 8 4.47 -5.14 8.78
C LEU A 8 3.34 -6.18 8.77
N GLU A 9 2.65 -6.32 7.63
CA GLU A 9 1.48 -7.19 7.52
C GLU A 9 1.49 -8.03 6.25
N VAL A 10 1.07 -9.28 6.37
CA VAL A 10 0.69 -10.12 5.23
C VAL A 10 -0.81 -9.92 4.99
N LEU A 11 -1.16 -9.37 3.85
CA LEU A 11 -2.54 -9.06 3.47
C LEU A 11 -3.08 -10.16 2.55
N GLY A 12 -4.18 -10.80 2.97
CA GLY A 12 -4.95 -11.77 2.18
C GLY A 12 -6.14 -11.15 1.42
N GLY A 13 -6.26 -9.83 1.42
CA GLY A 13 -7.38 -9.08 0.84
C GLY A 13 -7.04 -7.60 0.64
N THR A 14 -8.04 -6.81 0.26
CA THR A 14 -7.89 -5.37 -0.01
C THR A 14 -8.43 -4.53 1.15
N PRO A 15 -7.62 -4.18 2.18
CA PRO A 15 -8.11 -3.49 3.39
C PRO A 15 -8.64 -2.09 3.11
N CYS A 16 -8.15 -1.41 2.06
CA CYS A 16 -8.60 -0.07 1.68
C CYS A 16 -8.90 -0.01 0.18
N PRO A 17 -10.06 -0.55 -0.28
CA PRO A 17 -10.36 -0.69 -1.69
C PRO A 17 -10.77 0.63 -2.35
N ARG A 18 -11.12 1.66 -1.58
CA ARG A 18 -11.49 2.98 -2.11
C ARG A 18 -10.31 3.95 -2.03
N PHE A 19 -10.22 4.83 -3.02
CA PHE A 19 -9.29 5.96 -2.98
C PHE A 19 -9.61 6.86 -1.78
N HIS A 20 -8.59 7.13 -0.97
CA HIS A 20 -8.67 7.98 0.20
C HIS A 20 -7.33 8.70 0.42
N ALA A 21 -7.33 9.69 1.29
CA ALA A 21 -6.13 10.31 1.83
C ALA A 21 -6.17 10.14 3.35
N ASP A 22 -5.02 9.85 3.94
CA ASP A 22 -4.91 9.61 5.38
C ASP A 22 -4.92 10.91 6.19
N HIS A 23 -5.44 10.84 7.41
CA HIS A 23 -5.41 11.93 8.38
C HIS A 23 -4.15 11.89 9.26
N VAL A 24 -2.99 11.73 8.62
CA VAL A 24 -1.66 11.73 9.26
C VAL A 24 -0.80 12.88 8.72
N GLY A 25 0.37 13.11 9.33
CA GLY A 25 1.37 14.02 8.77
C GLY A 25 1.97 13.43 7.48
N VAL A 26 2.72 12.34 7.62
CA VAL A 26 3.27 11.57 6.50
C VAL A 26 3.12 10.08 6.79
N ARG A 27 2.88 9.31 5.72
CA ARG A 27 2.90 7.85 5.73
C ARG A 27 3.89 7.35 4.70
N LEU A 28 4.73 6.40 5.09
CA LEU A 28 5.53 5.61 4.17
C LEU A 28 4.88 4.25 3.96
N LEU A 29 4.63 3.89 2.69
CA LEU A 29 4.18 2.56 2.31
C LEU A 29 5.24 1.87 1.45
N VAL A 30 5.50 0.61 1.75
CA VAL A 30 6.38 -0.27 0.97
C VAL A 30 5.70 -1.62 0.80
N THR A 31 5.56 -2.07 -0.44
CA THR A 31 5.11 -3.43 -0.72
C THR A 31 6.32 -4.28 -1.04
N TYR A 32 6.61 -5.32 -0.26
CA TYR A 32 7.76 -6.18 -0.49
C TYR A 32 7.45 -7.32 -1.47
N CYS A 33 6.21 -7.77 -1.52
CA CYS A 33 5.76 -8.77 -2.50
C CYS A 33 4.29 -8.55 -2.84
N GLY A 34 3.94 -8.88 -4.09
CA GLY A 34 2.60 -8.69 -4.64
C GLY A 34 2.39 -7.29 -5.22
N PRO A 35 1.17 -7.00 -5.69
CA PRO A 35 0.84 -5.69 -6.26
C PRO A 35 1.02 -4.58 -5.22
N GLY A 36 1.56 -3.43 -5.63
CA GLY A 36 1.78 -2.29 -4.75
C GLY A 36 0.57 -1.34 -4.67
N THR A 37 0.68 -0.38 -3.75
CA THR A 37 -0.33 0.67 -3.54
C THR A 37 -0.56 1.47 -4.82
N LEU A 38 -1.83 1.77 -5.14
CA LEU A 38 -2.17 2.70 -6.22
C LEU A 38 -2.31 4.10 -5.66
N PHE A 39 -1.81 5.10 -6.39
CA PHE A 39 -1.85 6.50 -6.00
C PHE A 39 -2.20 7.40 -7.19
N LEU A 40 -2.72 8.59 -6.86
CA LEU A 40 -3.20 9.58 -7.83
C LEU A 40 -2.60 10.95 -7.56
N GLU A 41 -2.29 11.65 -8.65
CA GLU A 41 -1.99 13.07 -8.60
C GLU A 41 -3.27 13.89 -8.33
N ASN A 42 -3.13 15.01 -7.63
CA ASN A 42 -4.28 15.81 -7.19
C ASN A 42 -5.18 16.31 -8.32
N ARG A 43 -4.65 16.51 -9.53
CA ARG A 43 -5.43 16.91 -10.72
C ARG A 43 -6.46 15.87 -11.16
N HIS A 44 -6.28 14.60 -10.78
CA HIS A 44 -7.19 13.50 -11.11
C HIS A 44 -8.16 13.17 -9.97
N VAL A 45 -8.25 14.05 -8.96
CA VAL A 45 -9.05 13.85 -7.74
C VAL A 45 -10.01 15.00 -7.56
N GLN A 46 -11.30 14.69 -7.48
CA GLN A 46 -12.32 15.63 -7.04
C GLN A 46 -12.52 15.50 -5.53
N ARG A 47 -12.51 16.63 -4.84
CA ARG A 47 -12.63 16.72 -3.38
C ARG A 47 -13.94 17.37 -3.01
N ARG A 48 -14.53 16.88 -1.91
CA ARG A 48 -15.68 17.54 -1.28
C ARG A 48 -15.32 17.98 0.13
N TRP A 49 -15.63 19.23 0.43
CA TRP A 49 -15.61 19.75 1.80
C TRP A 49 -16.83 19.21 2.53
N LEU A 50 -16.58 18.50 3.63
CA LEU A 50 -17.62 18.01 4.51
C LEU A 50 -17.95 19.11 5.52
N TRP A 51 -19.14 19.70 5.37
CA TRP A 51 -19.65 20.70 6.31
C TRP A 51 -20.44 20.01 7.42
N GLY A 52 -20.06 20.26 8.68
CA GLY A 52 -20.65 19.67 9.90
C GLY A 52 -19.68 18.76 10.67
N GLY A 53 -19.68 18.84 12.01
CA GLY A 53 -18.76 18.10 12.88
C GLY A 53 -17.32 18.66 12.91
N SER A 54 -16.31 17.80 13.02
CA SER A 54 -14.88 18.17 13.11
C SER A 54 -14.27 18.78 11.84
N GLY A 55 -15.05 18.95 10.75
CA GLY A 55 -14.57 19.47 9.48
C GLY A 55 -13.60 18.50 8.77
N GLY A 56 -13.73 18.34 7.46
CA GLY A 56 -12.83 17.46 6.73
C GLY A 56 -12.97 17.52 5.22
N VAL A 57 -11.99 16.95 4.53
CA VAL A 57 -11.99 16.81 3.07
C VAL A 57 -12.03 15.35 2.70
N ALA A 58 -13.11 14.96 2.01
CA ALA A 58 -13.22 13.63 1.44
C ALA A 58 -12.85 13.63 -0.05
N VAL A 59 -12.29 12.51 -0.50
CA VAL A 59 -12.22 12.18 -1.92
C VAL A 59 -13.64 11.89 -2.39
N ALA A 60 -14.20 12.77 -3.23
CA ALA A 60 -15.55 12.65 -3.78
C ALA A 60 -15.56 11.78 -5.04
N ALA A 61 -14.57 11.98 -5.90
CA ALA A 61 -14.32 11.14 -7.06
C ALA A 61 -12.81 11.10 -7.35
N ALA A 62 -12.38 10.02 -8.00
CA ALA A 62 -11.01 9.78 -8.40
C ALA A 62 -11.07 9.08 -9.76
N ASP A 63 -10.22 9.50 -10.71
CA ASP A 63 -10.09 8.83 -12.00
C ASP A 63 -9.20 7.59 -11.86
N PRO A 64 -9.75 6.36 -11.94
CA PRO A 64 -8.93 5.15 -11.80
C PRO A 64 -7.99 4.93 -12.98
N ALA A 65 -8.30 5.47 -14.17
CA ALA A 65 -7.45 5.30 -15.35
C ALA A 65 -6.15 6.09 -15.26
N ALA A 66 -6.14 7.17 -14.47
CA ALA A 66 -4.95 7.97 -14.19
C ALA A 66 -4.11 7.42 -13.02
N ALA A 67 -4.54 6.32 -12.38
CA ALA A 67 -3.87 5.78 -11.22
C ALA A 67 -2.53 5.14 -11.59
N ARG A 68 -1.51 5.41 -10.77
CA ARG A 68 -0.20 4.80 -10.88
C ARG A 68 -0.05 3.78 -9.77
N GLN A 69 0.54 2.64 -10.08
CA GLN A 69 0.81 1.59 -9.11
C GLN A 69 2.29 1.59 -8.74
N ALA A 70 2.58 1.59 -7.44
CA ALA A 70 3.93 1.38 -6.95
C ALA A 70 4.38 -0.07 -7.22
N GLY A 71 5.64 -0.25 -7.61
CA GLY A 71 6.27 -1.56 -7.72
C GLY A 71 6.58 -2.17 -6.36
N ALA A 72 6.97 -3.45 -6.36
CA ALA A 72 7.55 -4.06 -5.18
C ALA A 72 8.90 -3.40 -4.85
N GLY A 73 9.13 -3.09 -3.58
CA GLY A 73 10.33 -2.40 -3.09
C GLY A 73 10.30 -0.86 -3.22
N ASP A 74 9.34 -0.29 -3.95
CA ASP A 74 9.20 1.16 -4.06
C ASP A 74 8.83 1.79 -2.70
N LEU A 75 9.51 2.89 -2.37
CA LEU A 75 9.22 3.68 -1.17
C LEU A 75 8.24 4.81 -1.51
N LEU A 76 7.00 4.68 -1.06
CA LEU A 76 5.96 5.68 -1.31
C LEU A 76 5.74 6.56 -0.09
N PHE A 77 6.23 7.81 -0.14
CA PHE A 77 5.98 8.83 0.88
C PHE A 77 4.71 9.63 0.54
N LEU A 78 3.69 9.52 1.39
CA LEU A 78 2.37 10.10 1.22
C LEU A 78 2.14 11.17 2.28
N LYS A 79 2.07 12.43 1.87
CA LYS A 79 1.62 13.52 2.77
C LYS A 79 0.14 13.31 3.07
N GLY A 80 -0.25 13.25 4.34
CA GLY A 80 -1.65 13.18 4.72
C GLY A 80 -2.30 14.57 4.83
N HIS A 81 -3.56 14.58 5.25
CA HIS A 81 -4.31 15.82 5.51
C HIS A 81 -3.78 16.59 6.71
N SER A 82 -3.08 15.96 7.65
CA SER A 82 -2.56 16.63 8.85
C SER A 82 -1.17 17.24 8.63
N TRP A 83 -0.59 17.13 7.43
CA TRP A 83 0.66 17.79 7.08
C TRP A 83 0.50 19.33 7.07
N ALA A 84 1.44 20.03 7.70
CA ALA A 84 1.42 21.49 7.82
C ALA A 84 1.31 22.18 6.45
N GLY A 85 0.27 23.00 6.28
CA GLY A 85 -0.01 23.71 5.02
C GLY A 85 -0.59 22.84 3.89
N ASN A 86 -0.93 21.57 4.14
CA ASN A 86 -1.50 20.65 3.16
C ASN A 86 -2.89 20.12 3.56
N TYR A 87 -3.58 20.83 4.46
CA TYR A 87 -4.90 20.43 4.94
C TYR A 87 -5.89 20.27 3.77
N GLY A 88 -6.51 19.09 3.70
CA GLY A 88 -7.44 18.72 2.64
C GLY A 88 -6.80 18.28 1.32
N MET A 89 -5.48 18.40 1.19
CA MET A 89 -4.71 18.12 -0.03
C MET A 89 -3.81 16.88 0.12
N GLY A 90 -4.13 16.00 1.07
CA GLY A 90 -3.43 14.74 1.27
C GLY A 90 -3.38 13.88 0.00
N ALA A 91 -2.30 13.12 -0.11
CA ALA A 91 -2.01 12.22 -1.21
C ALA A 91 -3.06 11.10 -1.26
N VAL A 92 -3.68 10.95 -2.43
CA VAL A 92 -4.77 10.00 -2.63
C VAL A 92 -4.23 8.67 -3.07
N HIS A 93 -4.60 7.62 -2.35
CA HIS A 93 -4.13 6.27 -2.59
C HIS A 93 -5.20 5.21 -2.24
N ARG A 94 -5.00 3.98 -2.72
CA ARG A 94 -5.80 2.79 -2.37
C ARG A 94 -4.92 1.54 -2.37
N SER A 95 -5.37 0.52 -1.64
CA SER A 95 -4.79 -0.82 -1.79
C SER A 95 -5.12 -1.37 -3.19
N PRO A 96 -4.21 -2.14 -3.81
CA PRO A 96 -4.49 -2.82 -5.06
C PRO A 96 -5.54 -3.91 -4.87
N ASP A 97 -6.20 -4.26 -5.96
CA ASP A 97 -7.07 -5.42 -5.99
C ASP A 97 -6.20 -6.68 -5.94
N VAL A 98 -6.36 -7.47 -4.88
CA VAL A 98 -5.74 -8.79 -4.76
C VAL A 98 -6.81 -9.84 -4.99
N LEU A 99 -6.49 -10.86 -5.80
CA LEU A 99 -7.31 -12.06 -5.84
C LEU A 99 -7.14 -12.75 -4.47
N PRO A 100 -8.22 -13.24 -3.85
CA PRO A 100 -8.11 -13.98 -2.60
C PRO A 100 -7.14 -15.16 -2.81
N SER A 101 -6.05 -15.17 -2.05
CA SER A 101 -5.15 -16.32 -1.99
C SER A 101 -5.91 -17.47 -1.34
N TYR A 102 -5.82 -18.68 -1.91
CA TYR A 102 -6.13 -19.89 -1.15
C TYR A 102 -5.21 -19.90 0.07
N ALA A 103 -5.77 -19.71 1.26
CA ALA A 103 -5.09 -19.76 2.54
C ALA A 103 -4.70 -21.22 2.90
N GLY A 104 -3.96 -21.88 2.00
CA GLY A 104 -3.66 -23.31 2.10
C GLY A 104 -2.46 -23.68 1.24
N VAL A 105 -1.29 -23.14 1.57
CA VAL A 105 0.02 -23.81 1.43
C VAL A 105 1.03 -23.06 2.32
N ALA A 106 0.75 -23.07 3.62
CA ALA A 106 1.78 -22.89 4.63
C ALA A 106 1.97 -24.24 5.35
N GLU A 107 2.19 -25.30 4.57
CA GLU A 107 2.88 -26.48 5.09
C GLU A 107 4.24 -26.50 4.41
N GLN A 108 5.23 -25.95 5.10
CA GLN A 108 6.61 -26.31 4.86
C GLN A 108 7.18 -26.74 6.19
N GLU A 109 7.58 -28.01 6.23
CA GLU A 109 8.10 -28.72 7.39
C GLU A 109 9.05 -27.84 8.20
N ALA A 110 8.74 -27.70 9.48
CA ALA A 110 9.67 -27.18 10.46
C ALA A 110 10.82 -28.19 10.58
N ALA A 111 11.91 -27.95 9.86
CA ALA A 111 13.18 -28.58 10.20
C ALA A 111 13.59 -28.05 11.59
N GLU A 112 13.78 -28.98 12.52
CA GLU A 112 14.19 -28.77 13.92
C GLU A 112 15.28 -27.69 14.05
N PRO A 113 15.13 -26.68 14.94
CA PRO A 113 16.09 -25.59 15.02
C PRO A 113 17.40 -26.06 15.68
N SER A 114 18.48 -26.10 14.90
CA SER A 114 19.84 -26.18 15.43
C SER A 114 20.16 -24.90 16.23
N THR A 115 20.71 -25.07 17.43
CA THR A 115 20.89 -24.07 18.50
C THR A 115 21.93 -22.96 18.26
N GLU A 116 22.21 -22.56 17.02
CA GLU A 116 23.03 -21.38 16.73
C GLU A 116 22.39 -20.56 15.61
N GLY A 117 21.92 -19.34 15.95
CA GLY A 117 21.59 -18.28 15.00
C GLY A 117 20.86 -18.71 13.72
N ALA A 118 19.74 -19.41 13.83
CA ALA A 118 18.98 -19.87 12.67
C ALA A 118 18.19 -18.72 12.02
N ALA A 119 18.84 -17.95 11.15
CA ALA A 119 18.14 -17.09 10.21
C ALA A 119 17.36 -17.97 9.22
N VAL A 120 16.05 -18.08 9.40
CA VAL A 120 15.18 -18.78 8.45
C VAL A 120 15.03 -17.92 7.20
N ARG A 121 15.69 -18.33 6.11
CA ARG A 121 15.52 -17.70 4.81
C ARG A 121 14.23 -18.19 4.16
N CYS A 122 13.13 -17.48 4.37
CA CYS A 122 11.94 -17.65 3.55
C CYS A 122 12.07 -16.75 2.31
N SER A 123 12.27 -17.37 1.14
CA SER A 123 12.25 -16.63 -0.13
C SER A 123 10.80 -16.58 -0.61
N LEU A 124 10.17 -15.39 -0.59
CA LEU A 124 8.97 -15.21 -1.40
C LEU A 124 9.38 -15.39 -2.86
N LYS A 125 8.71 -16.29 -3.57
CA LYS A 125 8.93 -16.48 -5.00
C LYS A 125 8.31 -15.28 -5.72
N ASP A 126 9.15 -14.48 -6.35
CA ASP A 126 8.72 -13.40 -7.22
C ASP A 126 7.89 -13.96 -8.38
N GLY A 127 6.59 -13.68 -8.37
CA GLY A 127 5.77 -13.68 -9.58
C GLY A 127 5.93 -12.36 -10.32
N VAL A 128 7.16 -11.97 -10.68
CA VAL A 128 7.41 -10.74 -11.45
C VAL A 128 7.10 -11.00 -12.92
N GLY A 129 5.86 -10.71 -13.32
CA GLY A 129 5.54 -10.41 -14.71
C GLY A 129 5.91 -8.96 -15.00
N GLY A 130 7.09 -8.74 -15.58
CA GLY A 130 7.48 -7.42 -16.09
C GLY A 130 6.60 -7.03 -17.29
N ALA A 131 6.01 -5.84 -17.26
CA ALA A 131 5.36 -5.25 -18.42
C ALA A 131 6.25 -4.14 -19.01
N ALA A 132 6.97 -4.50 -20.07
CA ALA A 132 7.54 -3.57 -21.02
C ALA A 132 6.43 -3.07 -21.97
N ALA A 133 6.54 -1.81 -22.41
CA ALA A 133 5.65 -1.20 -23.39
C ALA A 133 5.81 -1.83 -24.80
N GLY A 134 4.69 -1.99 -25.52
CA GLY A 134 4.68 -2.35 -26.95
C GLY A 134 3.33 -2.90 -27.41
N GLY A 135 2.77 -2.33 -28.48
CA GLY A 135 1.38 -2.53 -28.90
C GLY A 135 1.01 -3.86 -29.56
N GLY A 136 -0.29 -4.07 -29.70
CA GLY A 136 -0.90 -4.79 -30.82
C GLY A 136 -1.37 -6.23 -30.59
N GLY A 137 -2.69 -6.41 -30.52
CA GLY A 137 -3.40 -7.48 -31.23
C GLY A 137 -3.43 -8.90 -30.66
N GLY A 138 -4.61 -9.30 -30.18
CA GLY A 138 -5.21 -10.63 -30.44
C GLY A 138 -4.85 -11.80 -29.52
N GLY A 139 -5.88 -12.62 -29.21
CA GLY A 139 -5.72 -14.01 -28.80
C GLY A 139 -5.96 -14.28 -27.32
N GLY A 140 -6.99 -15.09 -27.03
CA GLY A 140 -7.29 -15.56 -25.68
C GLY A 140 -6.25 -16.53 -25.13
N GLY A 141 -6.20 -16.61 -23.80
CA GLY A 141 -5.43 -17.59 -23.05
C GLY A 141 -5.73 -17.42 -21.57
N GLY A 142 -6.31 -18.45 -20.95
CA GLY A 142 -6.57 -18.47 -19.52
C GLY A 142 -5.26 -18.37 -18.74
N GLY A 143 -5.09 -17.26 -18.02
CA GLY A 143 -3.99 -17.07 -17.06
C GLY A 143 -4.46 -17.46 -15.67
N GLY A 144 -3.94 -18.56 -15.14
CA GLY A 144 -4.15 -18.95 -13.74
C GLY A 144 -3.64 -17.86 -12.81
N GLY A 145 -4.58 -17.11 -12.22
CA GLY A 145 -4.30 -16.05 -11.27
C GLY A 145 -3.88 -16.64 -9.93
N GLY A 146 -2.57 -16.77 -9.72
CA GLY A 146 -2.02 -17.04 -8.39
C GLY A 146 -2.40 -15.90 -7.45
N GLY A 147 -3.31 -16.15 -6.50
CA GLY A 147 -3.68 -15.20 -5.47
C GLY A 147 -2.45 -14.87 -4.62
N GLY A 148 -1.88 -13.70 -4.84
CA GLY A 148 -0.63 -13.29 -4.24
C GLY A 148 -0.83 -12.77 -2.81
N LEU A 149 -0.18 -13.43 -1.85
CA LEU A 149 0.06 -12.85 -0.53
C LEU A 149 0.84 -11.54 -0.71
N ARG A 150 0.39 -10.47 -0.05
CA ARG A 150 1.05 -9.16 -0.10
C ARG A 150 1.71 -8.84 1.23
N LEU A 151 3.00 -8.54 1.23
CA LEU A 151 3.70 -8.07 2.44
C LEU A 151 3.83 -6.54 2.39
N LEU A 152 3.13 -5.83 3.28
CA LEU A 152 3.11 -4.37 3.35
C LEU A 152 3.77 -3.88 4.64
N LEU A 153 4.73 -2.97 4.51
CA LEU A 153 5.22 -2.15 5.63
C LEU A 153 4.56 -0.77 5.56
N THR A 154 3.97 -0.37 6.67
CA THR A 154 3.48 0.99 6.90
C THR A 154 4.32 1.63 7.99
N VAL A 155 4.85 2.82 7.74
CA VAL A 155 5.49 3.64 8.76
C VAL A 155 4.75 4.96 8.84
N ASP A 156 4.23 5.25 10.03
CA ASP A 156 3.56 6.51 10.33
C ASP A 156 4.45 7.33 11.28
N ASP A 157 4.48 8.63 11.05
CA ASP A 157 5.09 9.55 12.02
C ASP A 157 4.30 9.46 13.33
N VAL A 158 4.98 9.07 14.42
CA VAL A 158 4.41 9.26 15.75
C VAL A 158 4.70 10.70 16.05
N VAL A 159 3.73 11.57 15.82
CA VAL A 159 3.81 12.96 16.31
C VAL A 159 3.87 12.87 17.83
N GLY A 160 5.09 12.74 18.36
CA GLY A 160 5.40 12.96 19.76
C GLY A 160 4.96 14.38 20.08
N GLU A 161 4.33 14.54 21.24
CA GLU A 161 3.75 15.80 21.71
C GLU A 161 4.59 17.00 21.26
N ALA A 162 3.91 17.96 20.63
CA ALA A 162 4.52 19.24 20.32
C ALA A 162 5.28 19.72 21.56
N CYS A 163 6.60 19.88 21.42
CA CYS A 163 7.43 20.50 22.43
C CYS A 163 6.78 21.85 22.74
N GLY A 164 6.15 21.95 23.91
CA GLY A 164 5.61 23.21 24.44
C GLY A 164 6.79 24.11 24.76
N CYS A 165 7.05 25.07 23.88
CA CYS A 165 7.82 26.26 24.17
C CYS A 165 6.95 27.49 23.89
#